data_AF-A0A7J9S641-F1
#
_entry.id   AF-A0A7J9S641-F1
#
_cell.length_a   1.000
_cell.length_b   1.000
_cell.length_c   1.000
_cell.angle_alpha   90.00
_cell.angle_beta   90.00
_cell.angle_gamma   90.00
#
_symmetry.space_group_name_H-M   'P 1'
#
loop_
_entity.id
_entity.type
_entity.pdbx_description
1 polymer ?
#
loop_
_entity_poly.entity_id
_entity_poly.type
_entity_poly.pdbx_seq_one_letter_code
_entity_poly.pdbx_strand_id
1 'polypeptide(L)' 'MENSDLVRETAPYVQNLEYIRELIEESENIEELKTKLTELINKEQDMVKKTDLKILMEKIEELNL' A
#
# COMPACT_ATOMS: atom_id res chain seq x y z
N MET A 1 -0.36 5.23 -15.22
CA MET A 1 -1.23 4.04 -15.37
C MET A 1 -1.10 3.10 -14.18
N GLU A 2 0.06 3.03 -13.52
CA GLU A 2 0.34 2.07 -12.43
C GLU A 2 -0.51 2.28 -11.15
N ASN A 3 -0.74 3.53 -10.73
CA ASN A 3 -1.43 3.81 -9.46
C ASN A 3 -2.91 3.38 -9.44
N SER A 4 -3.61 3.46 -10.58
CA SER A 4 -5.04 3.12 -10.66
C SER A 4 -5.29 1.63 -10.55
N ASP A 5 -4.40 0.80 -11.09
CA ASP A 5 -4.54 -0.66 -11.02
C ASP A 5 -4.20 -1.14 -9.60
N LEU A 6 -3.14 -0.61 -8.98
CA LEU A 6 -2.77 -0.98 -7.62
C LEU A 6 -3.87 -0.68 -6.58
N VAL A 7 -4.53 0.50 -6.68
CA VAL A 7 -5.68 0.82 -5.84
C VAL A 7 -6.82 -0.17 -6.07
N ARG A 8 -7.14 -0.49 -7.33
CA ARG A 8 -8.24 -1.41 -7.67
C ARG A 8 -8.00 -2.82 -7.13
N GLU A 9 -6.79 -3.34 -7.28
CA GLU A 9 -6.44 -4.70 -6.82
C GLU A 9 -6.34 -4.80 -5.29
N THR A 10 -6.00 -3.69 -4.61
CA THR A 10 -5.88 -3.64 -3.16
C THR A 10 -7.23 -3.41 -2.46
N ALA A 11 -8.12 -2.61 -3.07
CA ALA A 11 -9.37 -2.16 -2.48
C ALA A 11 -10.28 -3.25 -1.87
N PRO A 12 -10.43 -4.45 -2.46
CA PRO A 12 -11.29 -5.50 -1.90
C PRO A 12 -10.80 -6.09 -0.57
N TYR A 13 -9.53 -5.87 -0.22
CA TYR A 13 -8.87 -6.55 0.89
C TYR A 13 -8.56 -5.65 2.08
N VAL A 14 -8.60 -4.33 1.89
CA VAL A 14 -8.22 -3.35 2.91
C VAL A 14 -9.42 -2.70 3.57
N GLN A 15 -9.29 -2.36 4.85
CA GLN A 15 -10.34 -1.65 5.57
C GLN A 15 -10.24 -0.13 5.36
N ASN A 16 -9.02 0.40 5.25
CA ASN A 16 -8.74 1.83 5.15
C ASN A 16 -8.34 2.21 3.72
N LEU A 17 -9.27 2.11 2.76
CA LEU A 17 -9.00 2.39 1.35
C LEU A 17 -8.48 3.82 1.09
N GLU A 18 -9.03 4.82 1.77
CA GLU A 18 -8.61 6.22 1.59
C GLU A 18 -7.13 6.40 1.98
N TYR A 19 -6.72 5.81 3.11
CA TYR A 19 -5.33 5.83 3.55
C TYR A 19 -4.38 5.14 2.55
N ILE A 20 -4.80 4.01 2.00
CA ILE A 20 -4.03 3.31 0.96
C ILE A 20 -3.91 4.15 -0.31
N ARG A 21 -5.00 4.81 -0.73
CA ARG A 21 -4.99 5.70 -1.90
C ARG A 21 -4.03 6.86 -1.70
N GLU A 22 -4.11 7.54 -0.55
CA GLU A 22 -3.21 8.65 -0.20
C GLU A 22 -1.75 8.22 -0.28
N LEU A 23 -1.38 7.06 0.30
CA LEU A 23 0.00 6.55 0.24
C LEU A 23 0.51 6.34 -1.19
N ILE A 24 -0.35 5.82 -2.07
CA ILE A 24 -0.01 5.58 -3.48
C ILE A 24 0.12 6.91 -4.24
N GLU A 25 -0.78 7.86 -4.00
CA GLU A 25 -0.78 9.18 -4.65
C GLU A 25 0.37 10.08 -4.19
N GLU A 26 0.79 9.96 -2.93
CA GLU A 26 1.92 10.70 -2.35
C GLU A 26 3.30 10.14 -2.71
N SER A 27 3.36 9.00 -3.40
CA SER A 27 4.62 8.37 -3.82
C SER A 27 4.90 8.65 -5.28
N GLU A 28 6.11 9.12 -5.60
CA GLU A 28 6.50 9.47 -6.97
C GLU A 28 6.69 8.23 -7.85
N ASN A 29 7.06 7.11 -7.24
CA ASN A 29 7.27 5.82 -7.89
C ASN A 29 7.09 4.66 -6.90
N ILE A 30 7.06 3.44 -7.44
CA ILE A 30 6.84 2.21 -6.65
C ILE A 30 7.96 1.95 -5.64
N GLU A 31 9.22 2.26 -5.96
CA GLU A 31 10.34 2.02 -5.04
C GLU A 31 10.25 2.93 -3.80
N GLU A 32 9.83 4.19 -3.99
CA GLU A 32 9.53 5.11 -2.89
C GLU A 32 8.37 4.59 -2.03
N LEU A 33 7.30 4.10 -2.67
CA LEU A 33 6.16 3.50 -1.97
C LEU A 33 6.57 2.29 -1.14
N LYS A 34 7.37 1.37 -1.69
CA LYS A 34 7.93 0.20 -0.96
C LYS A 34 8.75 0.62 0.26
N THR A 35 9.58 1.65 0.10
CA THR A 35 10.38 2.19 1.20
C THR A 35 9.49 2.76 2.30
N LYS A 36 8.52 3.60 1.95
CA LYS A 36 7.52 4.16 2.87
C LYS A 36 6.74 3.05 3.59
N LEU A 37 6.25 2.05 2.86
CA LEU A 37 5.50 0.92 3.42
C LEU A 37 6.33 0.14 4.42
N THR A 38 7.58 -0.15 4.10
CA THR A 38 8.50 -0.87 5.02
C THR A 38 8.65 -0.11 6.34
N GLU A 39 8.83 1.22 6.27
CA GLU A 39 8.93 2.04 7.49
C GLU A 39 7.62 2.06 8.30
N LEU A 40 6.48 2.25 7.62
CA LEU A 40 5.17 2.32 8.26
C LEU A 40 4.81 0.99 8.92
N ILE A 41 4.99 -0.14 8.23
CA ILE A 41 4.73 -1.48 8.78
C ILE A 41 5.53 -1.75 10.05
N ASN A 42 6.79 -1.30 10.09
CA ASN A 42 7.66 -1.50 11.25
C ASN A 42 7.26 -0.64 12.46
N LYS A 43 6.74 0.56 12.22
CA LYS A 43 6.38 1.52 13.29
C LYS A 43 4.91 1.39 13.75
N GLU A 44 4.02 0.96 12.86
CA GLU A 44 2.57 0.91 13.11
C GLU A 44 2.21 -0.08 14.23
N GLN A 45 1.39 0.40 15.16
CA GLN A 45 0.88 -0.35 16.31
C GLN A 45 -0.59 -0.74 16.12
N ASP A 46 -1.33 -0.01 15.29
CA ASP A 46 -2.68 -0.38 14.90
C ASP A 46 -2.64 -1.62 13.99
N MET A 47 -3.17 -2.73 14.50
CA MET A 47 -3.13 -4.02 13.81
C MET A 47 -3.92 -4.01 12.49
N VAL A 48 -4.99 -3.23 12.40
CA VAL A 48 -5.81 -3.12 11.18
C VAL A 48 -5.03 -2.35 10.12
N LYS A 49 -4.51 -1.18 10.46
CA LYS A 49 -3.68 -0.39 9.53
C LYS A 49 -2.44 -1.15 9.10
N LYS A 50 -1.76 -1.82 10.03
CA LYS A 50 -0.58 -2.65 9.73
C LYS A 50 -0.92 -3.79 8.76
N THR A 51 -2.11 -4.36 8.88
CA THR A 51 -2.59 -5.40 7.96
C THR A 51 -2.84 -4.82 6.57
N ASP A 52 -3.54 -3.68 6.49
CA ASP A 52 -3.79 -3.00 5.21
C ASP A 52 -2.49 -2.63 4.48
N LEU A 53 -1.48 -2.14 5.22
CA LEU A 53 -0.14 -1.83 4.68
C LEU A 53 0.57 -3.07 4.12
N LYS A 54 0.46 -4.21 4.81
CA LYS A 54 1.05 -5.48 4.36
C LYS A 54 0.37 -6.01 3.12
N ILE A 55 -0.96 -5.91 3.05
CA ILE A 55 -1.75 -6.29 1.86
C ILE A 55 -1.30 -5.47 0.66
N LEU A 56 -1.14 -4.15 0.82
CA LEU A 56 -0.64 -3.29 -0.25
C LEU A 56 0.76 -3.74 -0.73
N MET A 57 1.68 -4.04 0.19
CA MET A 57 3.02 -4.56 -0.16
C MET A 57 2.94 -5.87 -0.95
N GLU A 58 2.11 -6.81 -0.51
CA GLU A 58 1.90 -8.09 -1.19
C GLU A 58 1.34 -7.89 -2.61
N LYS A 59 0.41 -6.94 -2.81
CA LYS A 59 -0.11 -6.61 -4.15
C LYS A 59 0.92 -6.00 -5.07
N ILE A 60 1.83 -5.17 -4.55
CA ILE A 60 2.94 -4.65 -5.34
C ILE A 60 3.84 -5.81 -5.82
N GLU A 61 4.15 -6.76 -4.94
CA GLU A 61 4.94 -7.95 -5.28
C GLU A 61 4.23 -8.86 -6.29
N GLU A 62 2.93 -9.14 -6.11
CA GLU A 62 2.12 -9.94 -7.03
C GLU A 62 2.05 -9.34 -8.44
N LEU A 63 1.95 -8.01 -8.54
CA LEU A 63 1.86 -7.28 -9.81
C LEU A 63 3.23 -7.11 -10.50
N ASN A 64 4.32 -7.54 -9.87
CA ASN A 64 5.70 -7.32 -10.32
C ASN A 64 6.03 -5.83 -10.56
N LEU A 65 5.47 -4.97 -9.71
CA LEU A 65 5.73 -3.52 -9.69
C LEU A 65 6.97 -3.21 -8.84
#